data_AF-A0A1G2XWJ3-F1
#
_entry.id   AF-A0A1G2XWJ3-F1
#
_cell.length_a   1.000
_cell.length_b   1.000
_cell.length_c   1.000
_cell.angle_alpha   90.00
_cell.angle_beta   90.00
_cell.angle_gamma   90.00
#
_symmetry.space_group_name_H-M   'P 1'
#
loop_
_entity.id
_entity.type
_entity.pdbx_description
1 polymer ?
#
loop_
_entity_poly.entity_id
_entity_poly.type
_entity_poly.pdbx_seq_one_letter_code
_entity_poly.pdbx_strand_id
1 'polypeptide(L)'
;MKTFTDNATRVWTISLTIDSVKRVRDLLNVNLLEPESGNPPLLTRIASDEILLCDIIFCLVKPQADALGVTDSQFGQALGGDVILAAQTAFYEELIDFFQKRGRTDRAKAALTQQKMINMAIEAVTNNLSQVDLDKELVKIMSGGQSIP
;
A
#
# COMPACT_ATOMS: atom_id res chain seq x y z
N MET A 1 10.96 3.40 -12.60
CA MET A 1 9.56 3.14 -12.99
C MET A 1 9.24 1.73 -12.56
N LYS A 2 8.07 1.52 -11.97
CA LYS A 2 7.59 0.23 -11.48
C LYS A 2 6.17 0.00 -11.97
N THR A 3 5.75 -1.25 -12.10
CA THR A 3 4.45 -1.58 -12.69
C THR A 3 3.67 -2.55 -11.82
N PHE A 4 2.35 -2.48 -11.91
CA PHE A 4 1.44 -3.48 -11.36
C PHE A 4 0.27 -3.68 -12.33
N THR A 5 -0.45 -4.80 -12.19
CA THR A 5 -1.61 -5.14 -13.02
C THR A 5 -2.85 -5.15 -12.14
N ASP A 6 -3.94 -4.52 -12.60
CA ASP A 6 -5.21 -4.52 -11.88
C ASP A 6 -6.15 -5.67 -12.25
N ASN A 7 -7.28 -5.80 -11.54
CA ASN A 7 -8.26 -6.87 -11.80
C ASN A 7 -8.99 -6.75 -13.15
N ALA A 8 -8.89 -5.60 -13.82
CA ALA A 8 -9.35 -5.42 -15.19
C ALA A 8 -8.25 -5.74 -16.21
N THR A 9 -7.14 -6.36 -15.78
CA THR A 9 -5.96 -6.73 -16.59
C THR A 9 -5.23 -5.54 -17.22
N ARG A 10 -5.42 -4.34 -16.68
CA ARG A 10 -4.71 -3.14 -17.12
C ARG A 10 -3.37 -3.08 -16.40
N VAL A 11 -2.30 -2.78 -17.14
CA VAL A 11 -0.97 -2.57 -16.59
C VAL A 11 -0.76 -1.09 -16.34
N TRP A 12 -0.47 -0.74 -15.10
CA TRP A 12 -0.22 0.62 -14.65
C TRP A 12 1.25 0.84 -14.38
N THR A 13 1.83 1.92 -14.90
CA THR A 13 3.22 2.31 -14.63
C THR A 13 3.26 3.44 -13.61
N ILE A 14 3.86 3.18 -12.45
CA ILE A 14 4.19 4.19 -11.45
C ILE A 14 5.55 4.81 -11.82
N SER A 15 5.55 6.12 -12.01
CA SER A 15 6.74 6.92 -12.33
C SER A 15 6.74 8.17 -11.47
N LEU A 16 7.78 8.35 -10.66
CA LEU A 16 7.97 9.57 -9.88
C LEU A 16 8.81 10.58 -10.64
N THR A 17 8.12 11.62 -11.10
CA THR A 17 8.67 12.83 -11.70
C THR A 17 8.22 14.07 -10.91
N ILE A 18 8.86 15.21 -11.14
CA ILE A 18 8.46 16.48 -10.52
C ILE A 18 6.99 16.82 -10.82
N ASP A 19 6.52 16.53 -12.04
CA ASP A 19 5.11 16.74 -12.42
C ASP A 19 4.16 15.80 -11.64
N SER A 20 4.52 14.52 -11.50
CA SER A 20 3.69 13.56 -10.75
C SER A 20 3.57 13.91 -9.27
N VAL A 21 4.66 14.31 -8.61
CA VAL A 21 4.63 14.70 -7.18
C VAL A 21 3.91 16.03 -6.99
N LYS A 22 4.02 16.94 -7.96
CA LYS A 22 3.24 18.19 -7.98
C LYS A 22 1.75 17.88 -8.07
N ARG A 23 1.35 16.95 -8.94
CA ARG A 23 -0.06 16.53 -9.09
C ARG A 23 -0.63 15.93 -7.81
N VAL A 24 0.12 15.04 -7.15
CA VAL A 24 -0.29 14.48 -5.85
C VAL A 24 -0.46 15.58 -4.81
N ARG A 25 0.46 16.54 -4.75
CA ARG A 25 0.35 17.69 -3.85
C ARG A 25 -0.87 18.55 -4.16
N ASP A 26 -1.08 18.90 -5.42
CA ASP A 26 -2.13 19.84 -5.82
C ASP A 26 -3.54 19.22 -5.70
N LEU A 27 -3.67 17.91 -5.92
CA LEU A 27 -4.97 17.20 -5.82
C LEU A 27 -5.29 16.72 -4.40
N LEU A 28 -4.30 16.26 -3.63
CA LEU A 28 -4.52 15.60 -2.34
C LEU A 28 -3.96 16.37 -1.14
N ASN A 29 -3.28 17.50 -1.38
CA ASN A 29 -2.52 18.22 -0.35
C ASN A 29 -1.47 17.33 0.34
N VAL A 30 -0.86 16.40 -0.42
CA VAL A 30 0.16 15.45 0.06
C VAL A 30 1.50 15.74 -0.62
N ASN A 31 2.53 16.02 0.17
CA ASN A 31 3.87 16.25 -0.36
C ASN A 31 4.72 14.97 -0.29
N LEU A 32 4.74 14.19 -1.38
CA LEU A 32 5.58 12.98 -1.46
C LEU A 32 7.09 13.26 -1.35
N LEU A 33 7.53 14.51 -1.53
CA LEU A 33 8.92 14.89 -1.34
C LEU A 33 9.28 15.10 0.14
N GLU A 34 8.35 15.00 1.07
CA GLU A 34 8.59 15.12 2.52
C GLU A 34 7.99 13.92 3.26
N PRO A 35 8.50 12.69 3.02
CA PRO A 35 7.97 11.46 3.59
C PRO A 35 7.98 11.42 5.13
N GLU A 36 8.84 12.22 5.76
CA GLU A 36 8.97 12.37 7.21
C GLU A 36 7.98 13.37 7.83
N SER A 37 7.34 14.23 7.02
CA SER A 37 6.49 15.31 7.52
C SER A 37 5.16 14.78 8.09
N GLY A 38 4.64 15.48 9.09
CA GLY A 38 3.36 15.18 9.74
C GLY A 38 3.48 14.33 11.01
N ASN A 39 2.35 14.09 11.67
CA ASN A 39 2.25 13.21 12.83
C ASN A 39 0.93 12.41 12.77
N PRO A 40 0.96 11.09 12.49
CA PRO A 40 2.17 10.30 12.20
C PRO A 40 2.84 10.69 10.87
N PRO A 41 4.13 10.35 10.66
CA PRO A 41 4.84 10.66 9.42
C PRO A 41 4.08 10.17 8.18
N LEU A 42 4.23 10.88 7.05
CA LEU A 42 3.53 10.56 5.81
C LEU A 42 3.69 9.09 5.38
N LEU A 43 4.90 8.52 5.46
CA LEU A 43 5.11 7.09 5.14
C LEU A 43 4.27 6.15 6.01
N THR A 44 4.12 6.46 7.29
CA THR A 44 3.30 5.67 8.22
C THR A 44 1.83 5.80 7.88
N ARG A 45 1.36 6.99 7.50
CA ARG A 45 -0.02 7.21 7.04
C ARG A 45 -0.32 6.40 5.78
N ILE A 46 0.54 6.50 4.76
CA ILE A 46 0.38 5.75 3.50
C ILE A 46 0.34 4.24 3.74
N ALA A 47 1.09 3.74 4.74
CA ALA A 47 1.12 2.32 5.06
C ALA A 47 -0.13 1.79 5.80
N SER A 48 -0.92 2.68 6.42
CA SER A 48 -2.05 2.31 7.29
C SER A 48 -3.41 2.81 6.80
N ASP A 49 -3.42 3.53 5.68
CA ASP A 49 -4.61 4.09 5.06
C ASP A 49 -4.61 3.68 3.58
N GLU A 50 -5.32 2.60 3.26
CA GLU A 50 -5.42 2.05 1.92
C GLU A 50 -6.14 2.99 0.95
N ILE A 51 -7.03 3.84 1.45
CA ILE A 51 -7.73 4.85 0.65
C ILE A 51 -6.73 5.92 0.22
N LEU A 52 -5.95 6.46 1.16
CA LEU A 52 -4.88 7.42 0.86
C LEU A 52 -3.86 6.83 -0.13
N LEU A 53 -3.46 5.57 0.05
CA LEU A 53 -2.57 4.88 -0.87
C LEU A 53 -3.20 4.79 -2.28
N CYS A 54 -4.46 4.37 -2.37
CA CYS A 54 -5.21 4.31 -3.63
C CYS A 54 -5.24 5.67 -4.33
N ASP A 55 -5.62 6.73 -3.62
CA ASP A 55 -5.71 8.09 -4.17
C ASP A 55 -4.36 8.61 -4.67
N ILE A 56 -3.28 8.34 -3.92
CA ILE A 56 -1.91 8.70 -4.34
C ILE A 56 -1.55 7.96 -5.62
N ILE A 57 -1.76 6.65 -5.69
CA ILE A 57 -1.43 5.85 -6.87
C ILE A 57 -2.27 6.31 -8.07
N PHE A 58 -3.56 6.57 -7.88
CA PHE A 58 -4.43 7.12 -8.92
C PHE A 58 -3.87 8.45 -9.45
N CYS A 59 -3.46 9.36 -8.57
CA CYS A 59 -2.80 10.61 -8.97
C CYS A 59 -1.52 10.38 -9.78
N LEU A 60 -0.70 9.39 -9.42
CA LEU A 60 0.53 9.06 -10.15
C LEU A 60 0.23 8.51 -11.55
N VAL A 61 -0.78 7.65 -11.68
CA VAL A 61 -1.16 7.03 -12.95
C VAL A 61 -2.21 7.83 -13.73
N LYS A 62 -2.67 8.96 -13.20
CA LYS A 62 -3.76 9.76 -13.78
C LYS A 62 -3.62 10.04 -15.28
N PRO A 63 -2.45 10.39 -15.84
CA PRO A 63 -2.31 10.56 -17.29
C PRO A 63 -2.60 9.30 -18.11
N GLN A 64 -2.27 8.11 -17.57
CA GLN A 64 -2.62 6.82 -18.18
C GLN A 64 -4.14 6.57 -18.04
N ALA A 65 -4.71 6.87 -16.87
CA ALA A 65 -6.14 6.69 -16.63
C ALA A 65 -6.98 7.60 -17.55
N ASP A 66 -6.59 8.87 -17.68
CA ASP A 66 -7.21 9.84 -18.58
C ASP A 66 -7.13 9.36 -20.04
N ALA A 67 -5.97 8.84 -20.47
CA ALA A 67 -5.80 8.30 -21.83
C ALA A 67 -6.65 7.05 -22.11
N LEU A 68 -6.93 6.25 -21.08
CA LEU A 68 -7.78 5.04 -21.16
C LEU A 68 -9.26 5.32 -20.84
N GLY A 69 -9.63 6.56 -20.50
CA GLY A 69 -10.97 6.91 -20.06
C GLY A 69 -11.40 6.24 -18.75
N VAL A 70 -10.44 5.89 -17.88
CA VAL A 70 -10.69 5.24 -16.60
C VAL A 70 -10.89 6.30 -15.52
N THR A 71 -12.05 6.26 -14.86
CA THR A 71 -12.33 7.15 -13.72
C THR A 71 -11.66 6.66 -12.45
N ASP A 72 -11.55 7.55 -11.46
CA ASP A 72 -11.05 7.21 -10.12
C ASP A 72 -11.83 6.04 -9.49
N SER A 73 -13.16 6.10 -9.55
CA SER A 73 -14.02 5.02 -9.05
C SER A 73 -13.79 3.68 -9.78
N GLN A 74 -13.60 3.70 -11.11
CA GLN A 74 -13.28 2.49 -11.88
C GLN A 74 -11.87 1.95 -11.65
N PHE A 75 -10.94 2.83 -11.29
CA PHE A 75 -9.60 2.46 -10.87
C PHE A 75 -9.67 1.76 -9.51
N GLY A 76 -10.27 2.40 -8.50
CA GLY A 76 -10.46 1.84 -7.17
C GLY A 76 -11.24 0.50 -7.17
N GLN A 77 -12.28 0.37 -8.00
CA GLN A 77 -13.01 -0.88 -8.16
C GLN A 77 -12.14 -2.05 -8.66
N ALA A 78 -11.07 -1.75 -9.42
CA ALA A 78 -10.16 -2.77 -9.93
C ALA A 78 -9.00 -3.09 -8.97
N LEU A 79 -8.88 -2.40 -7.83
CA LEU A 79 -7.88 -2.68 -6.80
C LEU A 79 -8.44 -3.64 -5.75
N GLY A 80 -8.43 -4.94 -6.06
CA GLY A 80 -8.65 -5.99 -5.05
C GLY A 80 -7.51 -6.07 -4.02
N GLY A 81 -7.67 -6.86 -2.96
CA GLY A 81 -6.72 -6.93 -1.84
C GLY A 81 -5.29 -7.33 -2.23
N ASP A 82 -5.14 -8.24 -3.18
CA ASP A 82 -3.85 -8.64 -3.76
C ASP A 82 -3.28 -7.57 -4.69
N VAL A 83 -4.15 -6.94 -5.49
CA VAL A 83 -3.77 -5.86 -6.41
C VAL A 83 -3.28 -4.63 -5.66
N ILE A 84 -3.97 -4.19 -4.59
CA ILE A 84 -3.52 -3.02 -3.81
C ILE A 84 -2.19 -3.30 -3.11
N LEU A 85 -1.92 -4.53 -2.68
CA LEU A 85 -0.61 -4.93 -2.14
C LEU A 85 0.49 -4.88 -3.22
N ALA A 86 0.20 -5.35 -4.44
CA ALA A 86 1.13 -5.25 -5.56
C ALA A 86 1.39 -3.78 -5.95
N ALA A 87 0.34 -2.95 -5.94
CA ALA A 87 0.42 -1.53 -6.20
C ALA A 87 1.23 -0.80 -5.11
N GLN A 88 1.04 -1.16 -3.83
CA GLN A 88 1.84 -0.68 -2.71
C GLN A 88 3.32 -1.00 -2.89
N THR A 89 3.63 -2.25 -3.27
CA THR A 89 5.01 -2.69 -3.53
C THR A 89 5.65 -1.86 -4.63
N ALA A 90 4.98 -1.73 -5.78
CA ALA A 90 5.45 -0.93 -6.90
C ALA A 90 5.64 0.56 -6.52
N PHE A 91 4.74 1.11 -5.69
CA PHE A 91 4.84 2.48 -5.20
C PHE A 91 6.08 2.70 -4.33
N TYR A 92 6.31 1.85 -3.32
CA TYR A 92 7.47 2.00 -2.45
C TYR A 92 8.79 1.80 -3.20
N GLU A 93 8.86 0.83 -4.11
CA GLU A 93 10.05 0.63 -4.94
C GLU A 93 10.37 1.86 -5.80
N GLU A 94 9.36 2.48 -6.42
CA GLU A 94 9.56 3.70 -7.21
C GLU A 94 9.98 4.89 -6.32
N LEU A 95 9.40 5.00 -5.13
CA LEU A 95 9.73 6.05 -4.15
C LEU A 95 11.19 5.94 -3.67
N ILE A 96 11.63 4.72 -3.38
CA ILE A 96 13.02 4.42 -2.99
C ILE A 96 13.95 4.79 -4.14
N ASP A 97 13.69 4.30 -5.36
CA ASP A 97 14.50 4.58 -6.54
C ASP A 97 14.63 6.08 -6.81
N PHE A 98 13.52 6.83 -6.70
CA PHE A 98 13.48 8.27 -6.89
C PHE A 98 14.40 9.00 -5.91
N PHE A 99 14.29 8.70 -4.61
CA PHE A 99 15.11 9.35 -3.59
C PHE A 99 16.58 8.96 -3.68
N GLN A 100 16.89 7.70 -4.00
CA GLN A 100 18.26 7.25 -4.27
C GLN A 100 18.89 8.06 -5.42
N LYS A 101 18.19 8.15 -6.56
CA LYS A 101 18.66 8.92 -7.73
C LYS A 101 18.79 10.42 -7.44
N ARG A 102 18.00 10.96 -6.51
CA ARG A 102 18.10 12.36 -6.07
C ARG A 102 19.25 12.61 -5.09
N GLY A 103 19.93 11.57 -4.61
CA GLY A 103 20.95 11.67 -3.56
C GLY A 103 20.38 11.83 -2.15
N ARG A 104 19.06 11.60 -1.97
CA ARG A 104 18.36 11.65 -0.67
C ARG A 104 18.28 10.27 -0.05
N THR A 105 19.45 9.71 0.25
CA THR A 105 19.61 8.35 0.77
C THR A 105 18.94 8.16 2.13
N ASP A 106 18.82 9.24 2.92
CA ASP A 106 18.06 9.31 4.16
C ASP A 106 16.58 8.94 3.97
N ARG A 107 15.92 9.58 2.98
CA ARG A 107 14.51 9.34 2.67
C ARG A 107 14.29 8.00 1.98
N ALA A 108 15.20 7.60 1.10
CA ALA A 108 15.18 6.25 0.52
C ALA A 108 15.25 5.17 1.60
N LYS A 109 16.10 5.35 2.62
CA LYS A 109 16.20 4.43 3.76
C LYS A 109 14.92 4.42 4.59
N ALA A 110 14.29 5.57 4.83
CA ALA A 110 13.01 5.64 5.54
C ALA A 110 11.90 4.88 4.81
N ALA A 111 11.76 5.09 3.49
CA ALA A 111 10.80 4.38 2.65
C ALA A 111 11.05 2.86 2.63
N LEU A 112 12.31 2.44 2.51
CA LEU A 112 12.69 1.02 2.58
C LEU A 112 12.36 0.39 3.94
N THR A 113 12.62 1.10 5.04
CA THR A 113 12.27 0.62 6.38
C THR A 113 10.75 0.46 6.51
N GLN A 114 9.95 1.41 6.01
CA GLN A 114 8.50 1.30 6.03
C GLN A 114 8.01 0.08 5.23
N GLN A 115 8.54 -0.14 4.02
CA GLN A 115 8.23 -1.31 3.20
C GLN A 115 8.55 -2.62 3.94
N LYS A 116 9.71 -2.70 4.62
CA LYS A 116 10.08 -3.87 5.42
C LYS A 116 9.12 -4.11 6.59
N MET A 117 8.70 -3.06 7.30
CA MET A 117 7.75 -3.19 8.41
C MET A 117 6.41 -3.76 7.94
N ILE A 118 5.92 -3.32 6.77
CA ILE A 118 4.69 -3.84 6.16
C ILE A 118 4.84 -5.35 5.89
N ASN A 119 5.92 -5.76 5.22
CA ASN A 119 6.17 -7.17 4.91
C ASN A 119 6.25 -8.03 6.18
N MET A 120 6.97 -7.55 7.20
CA MET A 120 7.07 -8.24 8.48
C MET A 120 5.71 -8.37 9.19
N ALA A 121 4.84 -7.35 9.10
CA ALA A 121 3.50 -7.42 9.69
C ALA A 121 2.63 -8.47 8.98
N ILE A 122 2.69 -8.54 7.65
CA ILE A 122 1.99 -9.56 6.85
C ILE A 122 2.47 -10.97 7.21
N GLU A 123 3.79 -11.16 7.28
CA GLU A 123 4.41 -12.44 7.68
C GLU A 123 4.00 -12.84 9.10
N ALA A 124 4.01 -11.89 10.05
CA ALA A 124 3.63 -12.15 11.43
C ALA A 124 2.15 -12.58 11.57
N VAL A 125 1.23 -11.91 10.86
CA VAL A 125 -0.19 -12.30 10.85
C VAL A 125 -0.37 -13.69 10.26
N THR A 126 0.29 -13.97 9.13
CA THR A 126 0.21 -15.27 8.45
C THR A 126 0.73 -16.40 9.34
N ASN A 127 1.87 -16.19 10.00
CA ASN A 127 2.48 -17.17 10.90
C ASN A 127 1.66 -17.35 12.19
N ASN A 128 1.13 -16.28 12.77
CA ASN A 128 0.29 -16.38 13.98
C ASN A 128 -1.02 -17.12 13.70
N LEU A 129 -1.64 -16.95 12.53
CA LEU A 129 -2.83 -17.71 12.14
C LEU A 129 -2.56 -19.22 12.04
N SER A 130 -1.35 -19.62 11.64
CA SER A 130 -0.95 -21.04 11.62
C SER A 130 -0.69 -21.66 13.01
N GLN A 131 -0.55 -20.83 14.05
CA GLN A 131 -0.33 -21.27 15.44
C GLN A 131 -1.63 -21.36 16.25
N VAL A 132 -2.74 -20.81 15.75
CA VAL A 132 -4.06 -21.01 16.35
C VAL A 132 -4.59 -22.35 15.85
N ASP A 133 -4.42 -23.38 16.67
CA ASP A 133 -5.03 -24.70 16.48
C ASP A 133 -6.54 -24.57 16.76
N LEU A 134 -7.27 -24.00 15.79
CA LEU A 134 -8.71 -23.73 15.84
C LEU A 134 -9.51 -24.98 16.24
N ASP A 135 -9.03 -26.17 15.85
CA ASP A 135 -9.62 -27.44 16.22
C ASP A 135 -9.51 -27.73 17.73
N LYS A 136 -8.36 -27.43 18.36
CA LYS A 136 -8.22 -27.56 19.82
C LYS A 136 -9.14 -26.59 20.58
N GLU A 137 -9.24 -25.35 20.12
CA GLU A 137 -10.07 -24.33 20.77
C GLU A 137 -11.57 -24.62 20.57
N LEU A 138 -11.98 -25.11 19.39
CA LEU A 138 -13.34 -25.60 19.12
C LEU A 138 -13.69 -26.81 19.98
N VAL A 139 -12.81 -27.80 20.10
CA VAL A 139 -13.02 -28.97 20.95
C VAL A 139 -13.23 -28.53 22.40
N LYS A 140 -12.45 -27.58 22.91
CA LYS A 140 -12.58 -27.06 24.29
C LYS A 140 -13.91 -26.33 24.53
N ILE A 141 -14.40 -25.56 23.56
CA ILE A 141 -15.70 -24.89 23.64
C ILE A 141 -16.84 -25.90 23.57
N MET A 142 -16.75 -26.91 22.69
CA MET A 142 -17.78 -27.95 22.54
C MET A 142 -17.80 -28.95 23.70
N SER A 143 -16.66 -29.22 24.32
CA SER A 143 -16.55 -30.13 25.49
C SER A 143 -16.77 -29.44 26.84
N GLY A 144 -16.72 -28.10 26.89
CA GLY A 144 -17.10 -27.30 28.07
C GLY A 144 -18.62 -27.07 28.25
N GLY A 145 -19.43 -27.55 27.30
CA GLY A 145 -20.89 -27.35 27.27
C GLY A 145 -21.72 -28.50 27.84
N GLN A 146 -21.33 -29.14 28.95
CA GLN A 146 -22.23 -29.99 29.73
C GLN A 146 -21.92 -29.89 31.22
N SER A 147 -22.63 -29.01 31.92
CA SER A 147 -23.17 -29.27 33.27
C SER A 147 -24.03 -28.07 33.70
N ILE A 148 -25.33 -28.14 33.42
CA ILE A 148 -26.33 -27.38 34.17
C ILE A 148 -27.18 -28.43 34.90
N PRO A 149 -27.22 -28.43 36.24
CA PRO A 149 -28.14 -29.28 37.00
C PRO A 149 -29.60 -28.86 36.81
#